data_AF-A0A2I0PC95-F1
#
_entry.id   AF-A0A2I0PC95-F1
#
_cell.length_a   1.000
_cell.length_b   1.000
_cell.length_c   1.000
_cell.angle_alpha   90.00
_cell.angle_beta   90.00
_cell.angle_gamma   90.00
#
_symmetry.space_group_name_H-M   'P 1'
#
loop_
_entity.id
_entity.type
_entity.pdbx_description
1 polymer ?
#
loop_
_entity_poly.entity_id
_entity_poly.type
_entity_poly.pdbx_seq_one_letter_code
_entity_poly.pdbx_strand_id
1 'polypeptide(L)'
;MDLKSCPDCSQLTAADNDACPYCGYVFELPDGRSQPVALASRRKERKRDSRNPLLAAACAFLFPGWGQWYNGRTAEGIYVIAAGSGIVIVSAMLMFMVRGSETILMAIAAVAGLLLLVLWVYSITTAYNTARGINRGGTAFTGKSLLFWMPATLWVLFFGVIVIVVASLIIPGLPGSDIPATISHVGGSVALRANGFLGV
;
A
#
# COMPACT_ATOMS: atom_id res chain seq x y z
N MET A 1 -16.05 -40.65 -23.88
CA MET A 1 -15.80 -39.21 -24.12
C MET A 1 -14.31 -39.03 -24.09
N ASP A 2 -13.71 -38.69 -25.23
CA ASP A 2 -12.27 -38.48 -25.28
C ASP A 2 -11.92 -37.11 -24.70
N LEU A 3 -10.94 -37.09 -23.80
CA LEU A 3 -10.39 -35.87 -23.24
C LEU A 3 -9.00 -35.62 -23.81
N LYS A 4 -8.74 -34.38 -24.19
CA LYS A 4 -7.40 -33.89 -24.57
C LYS A 4 -6.92 -32.87 -23.56
N SER A 5 -5.63 -32.90 -23.23
CA SER A 5 -5.02 -31.87 -22.37
C SER A 5 -4.71 -30.64 -23.22
N CYS A 6 -5.13 -29.47 -22.76
CA CYS A 6 -4.82 -28.21 -23.42
C CYS A 6 -3.32 -27.90 -23.28
N PRO A 7 -2.56 -27.71 -24.37
CA PRO A 7 -1.13 -27.41 -24.30
C PRO A 7 -0.80 -26.04 -23.71
N ASP A 8 -1.80 -25.15 -23.58
CA ASP A 8 -1.62 -23.81 -23.01
C ASP A 8 -1.91 -23.75 -21.51
N CYS A 9 -3.03 -24.32 -21.05
CA CYS A 9 -3.45 -24.22 -19.64
C CYS A 9 -3.43 -25.55 -18.87
N SER A 10 -3.02 -26.66 -19.49
CA SER A 10 -2.97 -28.02 -18.93
C SER A 10 -4.30 -28.60 -18.44
N GLN A 11 -5.41 -27.85 -18.55
CA GLN A 11 -6.74 -28.36 -18.23
C GLN A 11 -7.18 -29.41 -19.25
N LEU A 12 -7.92 -30.41 -18.76
CA LEU A 12 -8.55 -31.43 -19.59
C LEU A 12 -9.83 -30.87 -20.20
N THR A 13 -9.96 -31.01 -21.51
CA THR A 13 -11.12 -30.53 -22.26
C THR A 13 -11.64 -31.64 -23.16
N ALA A 14 -12.94 -31.64 -23.46
CA ALA A 14 -13.50 -32.59 -24.41
C ALA A 14 -12.82 -32.44 -25.79
N ALA A 15 -12.56 -33.57 -26.44
CA ALA A 15 -11.77 -33.62 -27.67
C ALA A 15 -12.42 -32.90 -28.87
N ASP A 16 -13.74 -32.78 -28.86
CA ASP A 16 -14.59 -32.10 -29.85
C ASP A 16 -14.62 -30.57 -29.72
N ASN A 17 -14.07 -30.01 -28.64
CA ASN A 17 -13.98 -28.56 -28.52
C ASN A 17 -12.96 -28.00 -29.53
N ASP A 18 -13.42 -27.07 -30.36
CA ASP A 18 -12.58 -26.27 -31.26
C ASP A 18 -11.68 -25.30 -30.48
N ALA A 19 -12.11 -24.88 -29.29
CA ALA A 19 -11.36 -24.01 -28.39
C ALA A 19 -11.45 -24.46 -26.93
N CYS A 20 -10.38 -24.27 -26.18
CA CYS A 20 -10.34 -24.58 -24.76
C CYS A 20 -11.25 -23.61 -23.98
N PRO A 21 -12.28 -24.10 -23.25
CA PRO A 21 -13.21 -23.24 -22.51
C PRO A 21 -12.54 -22.50 -21.35
N TYR A 22 -11.38 -22.97 -20.88
CA TYR A 22 -10.67 -22.37 -19.76
C TYR A 22 -9.73 -21.25 -20.17
N CYS A 23 -9.09 -21.34 -21.35
CA CYS A 23 -8.05 -20.38 -21.74
C CYS A 23 -8.23 -19.75 -23.13
N GLY A 24 -9.19 -20.24 -23.93
CA GLY A 24 -9.46 -19.77 -25.29
C GLY A 24 -8.49 -20.30 -26.35
N TYR A 25 -7.68 -21.32 -26.03
CA TYR A 25 -6.75 -21.93 -27.00
C TYR A 25 -7.53 -22.65 -28.10
N VAL A 26 -7.39 -22.21 -29.36
CA VAL A 26 -8.05 -22.83 -30.52
C VAL A 26 -7.20 -24.01 -31.01
N PHE A 27 -7.80 -25.20 -31.08
CA PHE A 27 -7.10 -26.45 -31.42
C PHE A 27 -6.88 -26.60 -32.93
N GLU A 28 -7.85 -26.20 -33.76
CA GLU A 28 -7.76 -26.23 -35.23
C GLU A 28 -8.34 -24.94 -35.84
N LEU A 29 -7.67 -24.41 -36.86
CA LEU A 29 -8.14 -23.26 -37.64
C LEU A 29 -8.76 -23.77 -38.95
N PRO A 30 -9.90 -23.21 -39.40
CA PRO A 30 -10.64 -23.70 -40.57
C PRO A 30 -9.84 -23.70 -41.88
N ASP A 31 -8.70 -23.02 -41.92
CA ASP A 31 -7.90 -22.76 -43.11
C ASP A 31 -6.73 -23.76 -43.31
N GLY A 32 -6.52 -24.74 -42.42
CA GLY A 32 -5.37 -25.65 -42.46
C GLY A 32 -3.99 -24.98 -42.25
N ARG A 33 -3.96 -23.67 -41.99
CA ARG A 33 -2.75 -22.93 -41.63
C ARG A 33 -2.56 -22.97 -40.12
N SER A 34 -1.46 -23.60 -39.67
CA SER A 34 -0.97 -23.40 -38.31
C SER A 34 -0.74 -21.91 -38.08
N GLN A 35 -1.20 -21.35 -36.95
CA GLN A 35 -0.90 -19.96 -36.54
C GLN A 35 0.44 -19.93 -35.81
N PRO A 36 1.60 -19.66 -36.45
CA PRO A 36 2.89 -19.80 -35.78
C PRO A 36 3.32 -18.47 -35.14
N VAL A 37 2.73 -17.35 -35.55
CA VAL A 37 3.20 -16.00 -35.17
C VAL A 37 2.21 -15.31 -34.21
N ALA A 38 0.91 -15.35 -34.49
CA ALA A 38 -0.11 -14.72 -33.63
C ALA A 38 -0.31 -15.44 -32.28
N LEU A 39 -0.18 -16.77 -32.26
CA LEU A 39 -0.18 -17.55 -31.01
C LEU A 39 1.13 -17.37 -30.25
N ALA A 40 2.28 -17.29 -30.93
CA ALA A 40 3.56 -17.06 -30.28
C ALA A 40 3.67 -15.66 -29.66
N SER A 41 3.14 -14.62 -30.32
CA SER A 41 3.06 -13.28 -29.76
C SER A 41 2.10 -13.21 -28.57
N ARG A 42 0.89 -13.79 -28.67
CA ARG A 42 -0.04 -13.92 -27.52
C ARG A 42 0.57 -14.72 -26.36
N ARG A 43 1.35 -15.77 -26.64
CA ARG A 43 2.06 -16.55 -25.63
C ARG A 43 3.13 -15.72 -24.92
N LYS A 44 3.84 -14.87 -25.66
CA LYS A 44 4.86 -13.95 -25.12
C LYS A 44 4.25 -12.79 -24.31
N GLU A 45 3.04 -12.36 -24.67
CA GLU A 45 2.23 -11.41 -23.90
C GLU A 45 1.74 -12.05 -22.59
N ARG A 46 1.11 -13.23 -22.68
CA ARG A 46 0.52 -13.95 -21.54
C ARG A 46 1.57 -14.39 -20.51
N LYS A 47 2.76 -14.82 -20.96
CA LYS A 47 3.88 -15.15 -20.06
C LYS A 47 4.45 -13.93 -19.34
N ARG A 48 4.25 -12.72 -19.86
CA ARG A 48 4.69 -11.47 -19.20
C ARG A 48 3.75 -11.01 -18.09
N ASP A 49 2.53 -11.53 -18.03
CA ASP A 49 1.51 -11.14 -17.07
C ASP A 49 1.22 -12.17 -15.98
N SER A 50 2.04 -13.23 -15.85
CA SER A 50 1.96 -14.08 -14.65
C SER A 50 2.38 -13.28 -13.41
N ARG A 51 1.43 -12.96 -12.55
CA ARG A 51 1.64 -12.20 -11.32
C ARG A 51 1.84 -13.15 -10.15
N ASN A 52 2.67 -12.77 -9.18
CA ASN A 52 2.81 -13.58 -7.97
C ASN A 52 1.73 -13.15 -6.97
N PRO A 53 0.73 -14.02 -6.64
CA PRO A 53 -0.36 -13.65 -5.73
C PRO A 53 0.14 -13.32 -4.32
N LEU A 54 1.20 -13.98 -3.87
CA LEU A 54 1.81 -13.74 -2.57
C LEU A 54 2.44 -12.34 -2.51
N LEU A 55 3.07 -11.90 -3.61
CA LEU A 55 3.64 -10.56 -3.70
C LEU A 55 2.53 -9.49 -3.70
N ALA A 56 1.42 -9.72 -4.40
CA ALA A 56 0.27 -8.82 -4.37
C ALA A 56 -0.31 -8.68 -2.94
N ALA A 57 -0.42 -9.79 -2.22
CA ALA A 57 -0.86 -9.82 -0.83
C ALA A 57 0.14 -9.09 0.10
N ALA A 58 1.44 -9.33 -0.08
CA ALA A 58 2.49 -8.68 0.70
C ALA A 58 2.50 -7.15 0.47
N CYS A 59 2.31 -6.69 -0.77
CA CYS A 59 2.15 -5.26 -1.06
C CYS A 59 0.92 -4.68 -0.35
N ALA A 60 -0.23 -5.36 -0.39
CA ALA A 60 -1.43 -4.91 0.31
C ALA A 60 -1.31 -4.95 1.85
N PHE A 61 -0.50 -5.86 2.38
CA PHE A 61 -0.20 -5.95 3.81
C PHE A 61 0.60 -4.74 4.28
N LEU A 62 1.65 -4.36 3.52
CA LEU A 62 2.48 -3.19 3.83
C LEU A 62 1.71 -1.89 3.71
N PHE A 63 0.84 -1.76 2.71
CA PHE A 63 0.03 -0.57 2.51
C PHE A 63 -1.34 -0.90 1.91
N PRO A 64 -2.45 -0.49 2.55
CA PRO A 64 -3.79 -0.69 2.01
C PRO A 64 -3.90 -0.14 0.58
N GLY A 65 -4.43 -0.94 -0.34
CA GLY A 65 -4.58 -0.56 -1.75
C GLY A 65 -3.33 -0.77 -2.63
N TRP A 66 -2.12 -0.93 -2.09
CA TRP A 66 -0.90 -1.07 -2.90
C TRP A 66 -0.87 -2.38 -3.70
N GLY A 67 -1.39 -3.48 -3.14
CA GLY A 67 -1.54 -4.75 -3.88
C GLY A 67 -2.44 -4.64 -5.11
N GLN A 68 -3.43 -3.74 -5.11
CA GLN A 68 -4.26 -3.51 -6.30
C GLN A 68 -3.51 -2.72 -7.39
N TRP A 69 -2.61 -1.83 -7.01
CA TRP A 69 -1.73 -1.14 -7.96
C TRP A 69 -0.73 -2.09 -8.62
N TYR A 70 -0.22 -3.06 -7.86
CA TYR A 70 0.59 -4.15 -8.41
C TYR A 70 -0.18 -4.97 -9.46
N ASN A 71 -1.47 -5.21 -9.24
CA ASN A 71 -2.35 -5.90 -10.18
C ASN A 71 -2.85 -5.02 -11.34
N GLY A 72 -2.45 -3.74 -11.41
CA GLY A 72 -2.89 -2.80 -12.44
C GLY A 72 -4.30 -2.23 -12.22
N ARG A 73 -4.97 -2.54 -11.11
CA ARG A 73 -6.33 -2.05 -10.79
C ARG A 73 -6.26 -0.78 -9.93
N THR A 74 -5.80 0.31 -10.55
CA THR A 74 -5.52 1.58 -9.85
C THR A 74 -6.74 2.16 -9.15
N ALA A 75 -7.91 2.16 -9.82
CA ALA A 75 -9.15 2.68 -9.24
C ALA A 75 -9.57 1.92 -7.97
N GLU A 76 -9.46 0.60 -7.98
CA GLU A 76 -9.78 -0.23 -6.81
C GLU A 76 -8.85 0.05 -5.63
N GLY A 77 -7.55 0.23 -5.90
CA GLY A 77 -6.60 0.66 -4.87
C GLY A 77 -6.93 2.03 -4.30
N ILE A 78 -7.34 2.99 -5.14
CA ILE A 78 -7.75 4.33 -4.71
C ILE A 78 -9.01 4.25 -3.82
N TYR A 79 -10.00 3.43 -4.16
CA TYR A 79 -11.18 3.26 -3.31
C TYR A 79 -10.85 2.73 -1.92
N VAL A 80 -9.94 1.77 -1.81
CA VAL A 80 -9.49 1.23 -0.50
C VAL A 80 -8.78 2.31 0.33
N ILE A 81 -7.90 3.09 -0.30
CA ILE A 81 -7.20 4.20 0.38
C ILE A 81 -8.19 5.28 0.81
N ALA A 82 -9.10 5.68 -0.08
CA ALA A 82 -10.12 6.68 0.20
C ALA A 82 -11.03 6.24 1.35
N ALA A 83 -11.51 4.98 1.33
CA ALA A 83 -12.31 4.42 2.42
C ALA A 83 -11.55 4.41 3.76
N GLY A 84 -10.29 3.98 3.78
CA GLY A 84 -9.46 3.99 4.98
C GLY A 84 -9.23 5.39 5.53
N SER A 85 -8.87 6.34 4.64
CA SER A 85 -8.68 7.75 5.02
C SER A 85 -9.98 8.39 5.52
N GLY A 86 -11.12 8.06 4.93
CA GLY A 86 -12.43 8.53 5.36
C GLY A 86 -12.78 8.08 6.78
N ILE A 87 -12.52 6.81 7.12
CA ILE A 87 -12.69 6.29 8.49
C ILE A 87 -11.82 7.11 9.45
N VAL A 88 -10.54 7.31 9.15
CA VAL A 88 -9.62 8.08 10.01
C VAL A 88 -10.09 9.52 10.20
N ILE A 89 -10.46 10.22 9.11
CA ILE A 89 -10.90 11.62 9.14
C ILE A 89 -12.19 11.76 9.95
N VAL A 90 -13.20 10.93 9.69
CA VAL A 90 -14.48 10.97 10.40
C VAL A 90 -14.27 10.66 11.88
N SER A 91 -13.50 9.63 12.21
CA SER A 91 -13.20 9.28 13.61
C SER A 91 -12.44 10.41 14.31
N ALA A 92 -11.47 11.06 13.66
CA ALA A 92 -10.76 12.20 14.22
C ALA A 92 -11.68 13.42 14.45
N MET A 93 -12.58 13.71 13.50
CA MET A 93 -13.59 14.77 13.67
C MET A 93 -14.51 14.47 14.85
N LEU A 94 -14.98 13.23 14.99
CA LEU A 94 -15.82 12.82 16.13
C LEU A 94 -15.07 12.91 17.45
N MET A 95 -13.81 12.46 17.51
CA MET A 95 -12.99 12.60 18.71
C MET A 95 -12.77 14.07 19.10
N PHE A 96 -12.60 14.96 18.13
CA PHE A 96 -12.47 16.39 18.38
C PHE A 96 -13.77 16.99 18.94
N MET A 97 -14.93 16.59 18.42
CA MET A 97 -16.23 17.07 18.89
C MET A 97 -16.59 16.57 20.30
N VAL A 98 -16.15 15.36 20.68
CA VAL A 98 -16.50 14.73 21.97
C VAL A 98 -15.40 14.95 23.04
N ARG A 99 -14.66 16.05 22.92
CA ARG A 99 -13.56 16.40 23.82
C ARG A 99 -14.09 16.68 25.24
N GLY A 100 -14.11 15.66 26.09
CA GLY A 100 -14.62 15.73 27.47
C GLY A 100 -15.03 14.40 28.09
N SER A 101 -15.22 13.35 27.27
CA SER A 101 -15.53 12.00 27.76
C SER A 101 -14.51 10.98 27.28
N GLU A 102 -13.62 10.53 28.17
CA GLU A 102 -12.61 9.51 27.84
C GLU A 102 -13.22 8.19 27.40
N THR A 103 -14.36 7.80 27.98
CA THR A 103 -15.05 6.55 27.64
C THR A 103 -15.58 6.57 26.21
N ILE A 104 -16.17 7.69 25.77
CA ILE A 104 -16.65 7.81 24.39
C ILE A 104 -15.49 7.87 23.40
N LEU A 105 -14.39 8.55 23.74
CA LEU A 105 -13.19 8.60 22.89
C LEU A 105 -12.60 7.20 22.67
N MET A 106 -12.48 6.40 23.73
CA MET A 106 -12.02 5.00 23.64
C MET A 106 -12.95 4.15 22.78
N ALA A 107 -14.28 4.32 22.92
CA ALA A 107 -15.24 3.60 22.11
C ALA A 107 -15.12 3.96 20.61
N ILE A 108 -15.01 5.25 20.27
CA ILE A 108 -14.81 5.71 18.89
C ILE A 108 -13.52 5.14 18.31
N ALA A 109 -12.42 5.21 19.07
CA ALA A 109 -11.13 4.68 18.65
C ALA A 109 -11.17 3.16 18.42
N ALA A 110 -11.82 2.41 19.30
CA ALA A 110 -11.97 0.96 19.18
C ALA A 110 -12.78 0.57 17.93
N VAL A 111 -13.91 1.25 17.68
CA VAL A 111 -14.75 1.01 16.49
C VAL A 111 -13.98 1.36 15.21
N ALA A 112 -13.31 2.51 15.18
CA ALA A 112 -12.50 2.93 14.03
C ALA A 112 -11.37 1.92 13.74
N GLY A 113 -10.66 1.49 14.79
CA GLY A 113 -9.60 0.49 14.68
C GLY A 113 -10.11 -0.85 14.13
N LEU A 114 -11.27 -1.30 14.60
CA LEU A 114 -11.89 -2.53 14.09
C LEU A 114 -12.27 -2.41 12.60
N LEU A 115 -12.86 -1.28 12.19
CA LEU A 115 -13.21 -1.03 10.79
C LEU A 115 -11.96 -0.99 9.90
N LEU A 116 -10.88 -0.36 10.36
CA LEU A 116 -9.60 -0.33 9.65
C LEU A 116 -8.97 -1.73 9.55
N LEU A 117 -9.05 -2.55 10.60
CA LEU A 117 -8.55 -3.93 10.58
C LEU A 117 -9.32 -4.78 9.55
N VAL A 118 -10.65 -4.66 9.52
CA VAL A 118 -11.50 -5.36 8.53
C VAL A 118 -11.16 -4.89 7.12
N LEU A 119 -11.05 -3.59 6.89
CA LEU A 119 -10.67 -3.03 5.59
C LEU A 119 -9.27 -3.48 5.16
N TRP A 120 -8.32 -3.60 6.09
CA TRP A 120 -6.96 -4.07 5.82
C TRP A 120 -6.94 -5.54 5.39
N VAL A 121 -7.61 -6.44 6.13
CA VAL A 121 -7.75 -7.85 5.74
C VAL A 121 -8.48 -7.97 4.39
N TYR A 122 -9.52 -7.18 4.17
CA TYR A 122 -10.22 -7.09 2.89
C TYR A 122 -9.28 -6.68 1.75
N SER A 123 -8.42 -5.67 1.95
CA SER A 123 -7.44 -5.24 0.97
C SER A 123 -6.44 -6.35 0.61
N ILE A 124 -5.99 -7.14 1.58
CA ILE A 124 -5.03 -8.24 1.35
C ILE A 124 -5.69 -9.36 0.54
N THR A 125 -6.87 -9.81 0.99
CA THR A 125 -7.60 -10.92 0.36
C THR A 125 -8.02 -10.58 -1.06
N THR A 126 -8.51 -9.36 -1.30
CA THR A 126 -8.85 -8.90 -2.65
C THR A 126 -7.62 -8.82 -3.55
N ALA A 127 -6.48 -8.30 -3.09
CA ALA A 127 -5.27 -8.23 -3.90
C ALA A 127 -4.75 -9.62 -4.30
N TYR A 128 -4.80 -10.58 -3.38
CA TYR A 128 -4.45 -11.97 -3.64
C TYR A 128 -5.39 -12.62 -4.68
N ASN A 129 -6.70 -12.48 -4.49
CA ASN A 129 -7.70 -13.07 -5.37
C ASN A 129 -7.66 -12.46 -6.77
N THR A 130 -7.44 -11.14 -6.88
CA THR A 130 -7.26 -10.46 -8.17
C THR A 130 -6.03 -11.00 -8.92
N ALA A 131 -4.88 -11.13 -8.26
CA ALA A 131 -3.68 -11.69 -8.88
C ALA A 131 -3.90 -13.14 -9.35
N ARG A 132 -4.60 -13.95 -8.54
CA ARG A 132 -4.99 -15.32 -8.89
C ARG A 132 -5.97 -15.37 -10.07
N GLY A 133 -6.89 -14.41 -10.15
CA GLY A 133 -7.85 -14.26 -11.26
C GLY A 133 -7.15 -13.94 -12.58
N ILE A 134 -6.18 -13.04 -12.56
CA ILE A 134 -5.34 -12.68 -13.73
C ILE A 134 -4.58 -13.92 -14.22
N ASN A 135 -3.95 -14.67 -13.32
CA ASN A 135 -3.21 -15.88 -13.67
C ASN A 135 -4.08 -16.99 -14.28
N ARG A 136 -5.37 -17.00 -13.94
CA ARG A 136 -6.36 -17.93 -14.50
C ARG A 136 -6.98 -17.45 -15.81
N GLY A 137 -6.64 -16.23 -16.26
CA GLY A 137 -7.25 -15.60 -17.43
C GLY A 137 -8.68 -15.09 -17.20
N GLY A 138 -9.13 -15.00 -15.95
CA GLY A 138 -10.50 -14.57 -15.61
C GLY A 138 -10.70 -13.06 -15.60
N THR A 139 -9.63 -12.28 -15.54
CA THR A 139 -9.66 -10.81 -15.54
C THR A 139 -8.57 -10.23 -16.43
N ALA A 140 -8.92 -9.23 -17.24
CA ALA A 140 -7.97 -8.52 -18.09
C ALA A 140 -7.06 -7.61 -17.26
N PHE A 141 -5.77 -7.63 -17.56
CA PHE A 141 -4.79 -6.76 -16.93
C PHE A 141 -4.88 -5.33 -17.53
N THR A 142 -5.09 -4.33 -16.68
CA THR A 142 -5.28 -2.93 -17.08
C THR A 142 -3.97 -2.13 -17.25
N GLY A 143 -2.83 -2.81 -17.37
CA GLY A 143 -1.53 -2.16 -17.63
C GLY A 143 -0.77 -1.75 -16.36
N LYS A 144 0.47 -1.29 -16.54
CA LYS A 144 1.35 -0.87 -15.44
C LYS A 144 0.87 0.48 -14.90
N SER A 145 0.46 0.51 -13.63
CA SER A 145 0.18 1.77 -12.95
C SER A 145 1.49 2.45 -12.53
N LEU A 146 1.76 3.65 -13.05
CA LEU A 146 2.85 4.50 -12.57
C LEU A 146 2.74 4.80 -11.07
N LEU A 147 1.51 4.79 -10.55
CA LEU A 147 1.20 5.04 -9.15
C LEU A 147 1.78 3.98 -8.21
N PHE A 148 2.16 2.80 -8.72
CA PHE A 148 2.82 1.75 -7.93
C PHE A 148 4.11 2.22 -7.26
N TRP A 149 4.87 3.11 -7.88
CA TRP A 149 6.17 3.58 -7.37
C TRP A 149 6.05 4.65 -6.29
N MET A 150 4.92 5.34 -6.20
CA MET A 150 4.75 6.48 -5.31
C MET A 150 4.83 6.11 -3.81
N PRO A 151 4.21 5.03 -3.31
CA PRO A 151 4.39 4.59 -1.93
C PRO A 151 5.82 4.13 -1.64
N ALA A 152 6.44 3.44 -2.59
CA ALA A 152 7.81 2.95 -2.44
C ALA A 152 8.80 4.11 -2.30
N THR A 153 8.68 5.16 -3.14
CA THR A 153 9.53 6.35 -3.04
C THR A 153 9.27 7.12 -1.75
N LEU A 154 8.00 7.29 -1.34
CA LEU A 154 7.67 7.92 -0.07
C LEU A 154 8.25 7.16 1.14
N TRP A 155 8.21 5.82 1.13
CA TRP A 155 8.82 4.99 2.20
C TRP A 155 10.33 5.15 2.28
N VAL A 156 11.01 5.13 1.12
CA VAL A 156 12.47 5.35 1.06
C VAL A 156 12.84 6.73 1.59
N LEU A 157 12.09 7.77 1.22
CA LEU A 157 12.31 9.12 1.74
C LEU A 157 12.05 9.21 3.24
N PHE A 158 10.93 8.64 3.71
CA PHE A 158 10.57 8.64 5.12
C PHE A 158 11.65 7.98 6.00
N PHE A 159 12.10 6.78 5.62
CA PHE A 159 13.18 6.12 6.36
C PHE A 159 14.53 6.81 6.22
N GLY A 160 14.85 7.34 5.05
CA GLY A 160 16.07 8.13 4.87
C GLY A 160 16.12 9.31 5.85
N VAL A 161 15.01 10.03 6.00
CA VAL A 161 14.88 11.12 6.97
C VAL A 161 15.01 10.61 8.40
N ILE A 162 14.36 9.50 8.77
CA ILE A 162 14.50 8.91 10.12
C ILE A 162 15.96 8.57 10.42
N VAL A 163 16.65 7.91 9.49
CA VAL A 163 18.07 7.53 9.67
C VAL A 163 18.94 8.77 9.87
N ILE A 164 18.72 9.83 9.09
CA ILE A 164 19.44 11.10 9.22
C ILE A 164 19.18 11.75 10.59
N VAL A 165 17.93 11.78 11.04
CA VAL A 165 17.55 12.35 12.35
C VAL A 165 18.18 11.54 13.47
N VAL A 166 18.08 10.21 13.43
CA VAL A 166 18.66 9.32 14.45
C VAL A 166 20.20 9.42 14.47
N ALA A 167 20.84 9.46 13.30
CA ALA A 167 22.30 9.67 13.22
C ALA A 167 22.71 11.01 13.83
N SER A 168 21.93 12.07 13.59
CA SER A 168 22.15 13.40 14.19
C SER A 168 21.98 13.42 15.71
N LEU A 169 21.18 12.51 16.28
CA LEU A 169 21.01 12.40 17.73
C LEU A 169 22.08 11.53 18.40
N ILE A 170 22.66 10.55 17.70
CA ILE A 170 23.60 9.58 18.27
C ILE A 170 25.06 10.00 18.06
N ILE A 171 25.38 10.71 16.97
CA ILE A 171 26.76 11.07 16.61
C ILE A 171 27.04 12.50 17.11
N PRO A 172 27.73 12.68 18.25
CA PRO A 172 28.18 14.01 18.67
C PRO A 172 29.18 14.56 17.62
N GLY A 173 28.94 15.78 17.13
CA GLY A 173 29.83 16.47 16.19
C GLY A 173 29.34 16.59 14.75
N LEU A 174 28.08 16.26 14.44
CA LEU A 174 27.49 16.65 13.16
C LEU A 174 27.32 18.19 13.10
N PRO A 175 27.76 18.85 12.02
CA PRO A 175 27.71 20.31 11.88
C PRO A 175 26.24 20.78 11.93
N GLY A 176 25.91 21.54 12.97
CA GLY A 176 24.54 21.97 13.30
C GLY A 176 24.09 21.60 14.72
N SER A 177 24.85 20.81 15.46
CA SER A 177 24.60 20.50 16.89
C SER A 177 25.16 21.55 17.87
N ASP A 178 25.89 22.55 17.38
CA ASP A 178 26.30 23.71 18.16
C ASP A 178 25.09 24.63 18.36
N ILE A 179 24.15 24.24 19.22
CA ILE A 179 23.24 25.21 19.84
C ILE A 179 24.15 26.06 20.73
N PRO A 180 24.38 27.35 20.40
CA PRO A 180 25.23 28.17 21.24
C PRO A 180 24.59 28.23 22.62
N ALA A 181 25.27 27.65 23.61
CA ALA A 181 24.99 27.83 25.01
C ALA A 181 25.34 29.29 25.40
N THR A 182 24.63 30.25 24.83
CA THR A 182 24.80 31.68 25.08
C THR A 182 23.54 32.21 25.74
N ILE A 183 23.16 31.62 26.88
CA ILE A 183 22.40 32.34 27.91
C ILE A 183 22.96 31.92 29.28
N SER A 184 24.20 32.32 29.56
CA SER A 184 24.60 32.58 30.93
C SER A 184 25.31 33.93 30.95
N HIS A 185 24.94 34.76 31.93
CA HIS A 185 25.47 36.10 32.18
C HIS A 185 24.97 37.26 31.31
N VAL A 186 23.67 37.57 31.40
CA VAL A 186 23.31 38.97 31.67
C VAL A 186 23.05 39.07 33.16
N GLY A 187 24.13 39.32 33.90
CA GLY A 187 24.10 39.74 35.28
C GLY A 187 23.41 41.10 35.36
N GLY A 188 22.09 41.08 35.50
CA GLY A 188 21.34 42.23 36.00
C GLY A 188 21.53 42.30 37.50
N SER A 189 22.43 43.16 37.94
CA SER A 189 22.61 43.56 39.34
C SER A 189 21.28 44.13 39.88
N VAL A 190 20.44 43.29 40.48
CA VAL A 190 19.32 43.77 41.30
C VAL A 190 19.93 44.34 42.57
N ALA A 191 20.13 45.65 42.57
CA ALA A 191 20.46 46.43 43.74
C ALA A 191 19.32 46.28 44.77
N LEU A 192 19.54 45.43 45.78
CA LEU A 192 18.77 45.40 47.00
C LEU A 192 18.98 46.74 47.73
N ARG A 193 18.08 47.69 47.48
CA ARG A 193 17.98 48.94 48.21
C ARG A 193 17.45 48.60 49.61
N ALA A 194 18.35 48.41 50.55
CA ALA A 194 18.05 48.39 51.97
C ALA A 194 17.54 49.78 52.38
N ASN A 195 16.22 49.96 52.39
CA ASN A 195 15.62 51.09 53.07
C ASN A 195 15.75 50.85 54.57
N GLY A 196 16.66 51.60 55.18
CA GLY A 196 16.73 51.76 56.63
C GLY A 196 15.40 52.30 57.14
N PHE A 197 14.78 51.54 58.04
CA PHE A 197 13.70 51.99 58.88
C PHE A 197 14.33 52.32 60.24
N LEU A 198 14.64 53.60 60.43
CA LEU A 198 15.14 54.19 61.68
C LEU A 198 14.13 55.23 62.15
N GLY A 199 13.59 55.04 63.36
CA GLY A 199 12.91 56.03 64.19
C GLY A 199 11.53 56.47 63.70
N VAL A 200 10.52 56.72 64.53
CA VAL A 200 10.41 57.04 65.96
C VAL A 200 9.01 56.63 66.40
#